data_AF-A0A7V3LGW0-F1
#
_entry.id   AF-A0A7V3LGW0-F1
#
_cell.length_a   1.000
_cell.length_b   1.000
_cell.length_c   1.000
_cell.angle_alpha   90.00
_cell.angle_beta   90.00
_cell.angle_gamma   90.00
#
_symmetry.space_group_name_H-M   'P 1'
#
loop_
_entity.id
_entity.type
_entity.pdbx_description
1 polymer ?
#
loop_
_entity_poly.entity_id
_entity_poly.type
_entity_poly.pdbx_seq_one_letter_code
_entity_poly.pdbx_strand_id
1 'polypeptide(L)' 'TWTTTTDGFGDFWFRGLEVGTYDLTITAEGFAPKTFTGISTEKDVNLGDIPLAR' A
#
# COMPACT_ATOMS: atom_id res chain seq x y z
N THR A 1 10.59 7.51 -4.30
CA THR A 1 9.84 6.82 -3.24
C THR A 1 8.71 7.70 -2.78
N TRP A 2 7.48 7.20 -2.81
CA TRP A 2 6.29 7.89 -2.32
C TRP A 2 5.89 7.31 -0.97
N THR A 3 5.38 8.16 -0.07
CA THR A 3 4.88 7.73 1.23
C THR A 3 3.56 8.42 1.53
N THR A 4 2.70 7.73 2.28
CA THR A 4 1.47 8.30 2.84
C THR A 4 1.19 7.63 4.18
N THR A 5 0.28 8.19 4.96
CA THR A 5 -0.22 7.61 6.21
C THR A 5 -1.69 7.29 6.01
N THR A 6 -2.14 6.16 6.56
CA THR A 6 -3.55 5.81 6.56
C THR A 6 -4.38 6.89 7.27
N ASP A 7 -5.62 7.09 6.84
CA ASP A 7 -6.55 7.97 7.55
C ASP A 7 -7.13 7.31 8.81
N GLY A 8 -8.17 7.92 9.40
CA GLY A 8 -8.84 7.41 10.60
C GLY A 8 -9.61 6.10 10.42
N PHE A 9 -9.83 5.65 9.17
CA PHE A 9 -10.45 4.37 8.84
C PHE A 9 -9.42 3.28 8.49
N GLY A 10 -8.14 3.64 8.39
CA GLY A 10 -7.08 2.72 7.97
C GLY A 10 -6.85 2.71 6.45
N ASP A 11 -7.52 3.58 5.70
CA ASP A 11 -7.42 3.63 4.24
C ASP A 11 -6.23 4.49 3.79
N PHE A 12 -5.62 4.13 2.66
CA PHE A 12 -4.59 4.92 1.99
C PHE A 12 -4.79 4.92 0.47
N TRP A 13 -4.32 5.97 -0.19
CA TRP A 13 -4.39 6.08 -1.65
C TRP A 13 -3.18 6.85 -2.20
N PHE A 14 -2.41 6.23 -3.10
CA PHE A 14 -1.42 6.92 -3.93
C PHE A 14 -2.06 7.38 -5.25
N ARG A 15 -2.26 8.68 -5.43
CA ARG A 15 -2.91 9.26 -6.62
C ARG A 15 -1.87 9.80 -7.60
N GLY A 16 -2.16 9.70 -8.89
CA GLY A 16 -1.32 10.28 -9.94
C GLY A 16 0.04 9.61 -10.08
N LEU A 17 0.15 8.33 -9.73
CA LEU A 17 1.33 7.54 -10.07
C LEU A 17 1.42 7.42 -11.59
N GLU A 18 2.64 7.53 -12.11
CA GLU A 18 2.91 7.16 -13.49
C GLU A 18 2.68 5.64 -13.66
N VAL A 19 2.22 5.24 -14.85
CA VAL A 19 2.04 3.82 -15.18
C VAL A 19 3.39 3.10 -15.07
N GLY A 20 3.42 2.09 -14.23
CA GLY A 20 4.61 1.31 -13.92
C GLY A 20 4.33 0.21 -12.89
N THR A 21 5.41 -0.49 -12.52
CA THR A 21 5.39 -1.56 -11.54
C THR A 21 6.05 -1.10 -10.25
N TYR A 22 5.35 -1.25 -9.12
CA TYR A 22 5.79 -0.76 -7.82
C TYR A 22 5.72 -1.86 -6.76
N ASP A 23 6.60 -1.73 -5.77
CA ASP A 23 6.53 -2.47 -4.53
C ASP A 23 5.95 -1.57 -3.43
N LEU A 24 5.11 -2.14 -2.58
CA LEU A 24 4.47 -1.46 -1.47
C LEU A 24 4.84 -2.15 -0.15
N THR A 25 5.39 -1.39 0.79
CA THR A 25 5.61 -1.84 2.17
C THR A 25 4.71 -1.05 3.10
N ILE A 26 3.98 -1.77 3.96
CA ILE A 26 3.10 -1.22 4.98
C ILE A 26 3.70 -1.54 6.36
N THR A 27 3.78 -0.53 7.21
CA THR A 27 4.24 -0.65 8.59
C THR A 27 3.22 -0.03 9.55
N ALA A 28 3.08 -0.65 10.72
CA ALA A 28 2.29 -0.14 11.83
C ALA A 28 2.98 -0.55 13.14
N GLU A 29 2.93 0.32 14.15
CA GLU A 29 3.55 0.02 15.44
C GLU A 29 2.96 -1.23 16.08
N GLY A 30 3.81 -2.16 16.51
CA GLY A 30 3.39 -3.42 17.13
C GLY A 30 2.93 -4.50 16.15
N PHE A 31 3.13 -4.32 14.85
CA PHE A 31 2.83 -5.30 13.81
C PHE A 31 4.03 -5.59 12.92
N ALA A 32 4.11 -6.81 12.39
CA ALA A 32 5.07 -7.18 11.38
C ALA A 32 4.81 -6.39 10.07
N PRO A 33 5.85 -5.89 9.39
CA PRO A 33 5.70 -5.26 8.08
C PRO A 33 5.08 -6.21 7.06
N LYS A 34 4.27 -5.67 6.15
CA LYS A 34 3.70 -6.42 5.02
C LYS A 34 4.15 -5.79 3.72
N THR A 35 4.67 -6.62 2.82
CA THR A 35 5.14 -6.17 1.50
C THR A 35 4.36 -6.85 0.39
N PHE A 36 3.94 -6.05 -0.58
CA PHE A 36 3.44 -6.50 -1.87
C PHE A 36 4.46 -6.11 -2.92
N THR A 37 4.79 -7.04 -3.81
CA THR A 37 5.75 -6.78 -4.88
C THR A 37 5.09 -6.84 -6.24
N GLY A 38 5.55 -6.04 -7.18
CA GLY A 38 5.13 -6.15 -8.57
C GLY A 38 3.70 -5.66 -8.85
N ILE A 39 3.21 -4.68 -8.10
CA ILE A 39 1.90 -4.09 -8.34
C ILE A 39 1.97 -3.26 -9.63
N SER A 40 1.25 -3.69 -10.67
CA SER A 40 1.11 -2.93 -11.91
C SER A 40 0.03 -1.87 -11.78
N THR A 41 0.35 -0.64 -12.18
CA THR A 41 -0.57 0.51 -12.20
C THR A 41 -1.13 0.80 -13.59
N GLU A 42 -1.05 -0.15 -14.53
CA GLU A 42 -1.74 -0.05 -15.84
C GLU A 42 -3.25 0.18 -15.69
N LYS A 43 -3.81 -0.23 -14.55
CA LYS A 43 -5.16 0.10 -14.09
C LYS A 43 -5.11 0.46 -12.61
N ASP A 44 -6.16 1.11 -12.12
CA ASP A 44 -6.33 1.32 -10.69
C ASP A 44 -6.40 -0.03 -9.97
N VAL A 45 -5.59 -0.16 -8.91
CA VAL A 45 -5.49 -1.39 -8.12
C VAL A 45 -6.11 -1.16 -6.74
N ASN A 46 -7.09 -2.00 -6.39
CA ASN A 46 -7.58 -2.12 -5.02
C ASN A 46 -7.00 -3.39 -4.40
N LEU A 47 -6.32 -3.26 -3.25
CA LEU A 47 -5.67 -4.37 -2.55
C LEU A 47 -6.59 -5.09 -1.55
N GLY A 48 -7.83 -4.62 -1.39
CA GLY A 48 -8.80 -5.14 -0.43
C GLY A 48 -8.36 -4.95 1.01
N ASP A 49 -8.90 -5.78 1.90
CA ASP A 49 -8.51 -5.78 3.31
C ASP A 49 -7.07 -6.30 3.48
N ILE A 50 -6.29 -5.58 4.27
CA ILE A 50 -4.90 -5.90 4.55
C ILE A 50 -4.73 -6.18 6.04
N PRO A 51 -5.05 -7.39 6.53
CA PRO A 51 -4.74 -7.76 7.91
C PRO A 51 -3.21 -7.85 8.07
N LEU A 52 -2.72 -7.28 9.17
CA LEU A 52 -1.32 -7.35 9.59
C LEU A 52 -1.14 -8.39 10.71
N ALA A 53 -0.05 -9.14 10.63
CA ALA A 53 0.35 -10.06 11.70
C ALA A 53 1.06 -9.27 12.81
N ARG A 54 0.93 -9.75 14.05
CA ARG A 54 1.74 -9.29 15.19
C ARG A 54 3.01 -10.12 15.30
#